data_AF-A0A133VNB0-F1
#
_entry.id   AF-A0A133VNB0-F1
#
_cell.length_a   1.000
_cell.length_b   1.000
_cell.length_c   1.000
_cell.angle_alpha   90.00
_cell.angle_beta   90.00
_cell.angle_gamma   90.00
#
_symmetry.space_group_name_H-M   'P 1'
#
loop_
_entity.id
_entity.type
_entity.pdbx_description
1 polymer ?
#
loop_
_entity_poly.entity_id
_entity_poly.type
_entity_poly.pdbx_seq_one_letter_code
_entity_poly.pdbx_strand_id
1 'polypeptide(L)'
;MKEQDKPPEEEKKILIYLLGTSISLIALIGGFLVFILLLIDIDMQILAGLFSSYLALAISILMTFHQELLQKFGLRKYFDILGIFFLLIAIALFSEHFLT
;
A
#
# COMPACT_ATOMS: atom_id res chain seq x y z
N MET A 1 1.82 -33.42 20.58
CA MET A 1 2.21 -32.08 21.03
C MET A 1 2.63 -31.30 19.79
N LYS A 2 1.93 -30.20 19.45
CA LYS A 2 2.37 -29.31 18.37
C LYS A 2 3.44 -28.41 18.98
N GLU A 3 4.71 -28.66 18.70
CA GLU A 3 5.77 -27.69 18.96
C GLU A 3 5.40 -26.40 18.23
N GLN A 4 5.01 -25.39 19.01
CA GLN A 4 4.93 -24.02 18.56
C GLN A 4 6.37 -23.55 18.36
N ASP A 5 6.92 -23.86 17.20
CA ASP A 5 8.17 -23.32 16.74
C ASP A 5 7.94 -21.82 16.48
N LYS A 6 8.18 -21.02 17.52
CA LYS A 6 8.19 -19.56 17.38
C LYS A 6 9.33 -19.27 16.39
N PRO A 7 9.07 -18.53 15.29
CA PRO A 7 10.15 -18.16 14.39
C PRO A 7 11.26 -17.51 15.24
N PRO A 8 12.52 -17.95 15.10
CA PRO A 8 13.62 -17.42 15.90
C PRO A 8 13.59 -15.89 15.82
N GLU A 9 13.89 -15.19 16.93
CA GLU A 9 13.75 -13.72 17.00
C GLU A 9 14.38 -12.98 15.82
N GLU A 10 15.40 -13.56 15.21
CA GLU A 10 16.07 -13.09 13.99
C GLU A 10 15.14 -13.07 12.77
N GLU A 11 14.36 -14.13 12.52
CA GLU A 11 13.43 -14.21 11.40
C GLU A 11 12.32 -13.16 11.54
N LYS A 12 11.84 -12.93 12.77
CA LYS A 12 10.87 -11.86 13.06
C LYS A 12 11.46 -10.47 12.74
N LYS A 13 12.72 -10.22 13.08
CA LYS A 13 13.41 -8.95 12.77
C LYS A 13 13.57 -8.77 11.26
N ILE A 14 13.98 -9.82 10.53
CA ILE A 14 14.12 -9.80 9.08
C ILE A 14 12.79 -9.47 8.41
N LEU A 15 11.69 -10.09 8.85
CA LEU A 15 10.38 -9.86 8.26
C LEU A 15 9.84 -8.45 8.54
N ILE A 16 10.06 -7.89 9.74
CA ILE A 16 9.72 -6.48 10.03
C ILE A 16 10.55 -5.54 9.16
N TYR A 17 11.85 -5.82 9.01
CA TYR A 17 12.74 -5.04 8.15
C TYR A 17 12.28 -5.06 6.69
N LEU A 18 11.89 -6.24 6.18
CA LEU A 18 11.35 -6.41 4.84
C LEU A 18 10.04 -5.62 4.64
N LEU A 19 9.14 -5.67 5.63
CA LEU A 19 7.89 -4.90 5.61
C LEU A 19 8.17 -3.40 5.58
N GLY A 20 9.05 -2.91 6.44
CA GLY A 20 9.44 -1.49 6.50
C GLY A 20 10.11 -1.03 5.21
N THR A 21 10.97 -1.86 4.62
CA THR A 21 11.61 -1.59 3.33
C THR A 21 10.58 -1.54 2.21
N SER A 22 9.61 -2.45 2.20
CA SER A 22 8.53 -2.49 1.21
C SER A 22 7.66 -1.22 1.28
N ILE A 23 7.29 -0.78 2.48
CA ILE A 23 6.53 0.47 2.68
C ILE A 23 7.35 1.68 2.20
N SER A 24 8.64 1.71 2.54
CA SER A 24 9.55 2.80 2.12
C SER A 24 9.67 2.87 0.60
N LEU A 25 9.77 1.72 -0.07
CA LEU A 25 9.83 1.64 -1.52
C LEU A 25 8.52 2.13 -2.17
N ILE A 26 7.37 1.77 -1.60
CA ILE A 26 6.06 2.27 -2.06
C ILE A 26 5.99 3.79 -1.94
N ALA A 27 6.42 4.35 -0.80
CA ALA A 27 6.44 5.80 -0.61
C ALA A 27 7.37 6.50 -1.61
N LEU A 28 8.56 5.94 -1.86
CA LEU A 28 9.52 6.48 -2.81
C LEU A 28 8.99 6.47 -4.25
N ILE A 29 8.49 5.32 -4.71
CA ILE A 29 7.94 5.17 -6.07
C ILE A 29 6.70 6.04 -6.24
N GLY A 30 5.80 6.04 -5.26
CA GLY A 30 4.60 6.87 -5.27
C GLY A 30 4.92 8.36 -5.30
N GLY A 31 5.88 8.82 -4.50
CA GLY A 31 6.34 10.21 -4.51
C GLY A 31 6.99 10.60 -5.84
N PHE A 32 7.78 9.70 -6.43
CA PHE A 32 8.39 9.92 -7.74
C PHE A 32 7.34 9.98 -8.86
N LEU A 33 6.32 9.14 -8.81
CA LEU A 33 5.18 9.18 -9.74
C LEU A 33 4.47 10.54 -9.65
N VAL A 34 4.13 10.99 -8.45
CA VAL A 34 3.49 12.31 -8.23
C VAL A 34 4.37 13.43 -8.77
N PHE A 35 5.68 13.38 -8.51
CA PHE A 35 6.63 14.36 -9.01
C PHE A 35 6.65 14.42 -10.55
N ILE A 36 6.70 13.28 -11.23
CA ILE A 36 6.66 13.23 -12.71
C ILE A 36 5.36 13.83 -13.23
N LEU A 37 4.22 13.43 -12.65
CA LEU A 37 2.90 13.89 -13.10
C LEU A 37 2.71 15.40 -12.89
N LEU A 38 3.30 15.97 -11.82
CA LEU A 38 3.34 17.43 -11.63
C LEU A 38 4.20 18.15 -12.68
N LEU A 39 5.32 17.56 -13.11
CA LEU A 39 6.19 18.17 -14.13
C LEU A 39 5.52 18.27 -15.51
N ILE A 40 4.58 17.39 -15.81
CA ILE A 40 3.81 17.39 -17.07
C ILE A 40 2.47 18.14 -16.94
N ASP A 41 2.27 18.89 -15.86
CA ASP A 41 1.09 19.74 -15.59
C ASP A 41 -0.24 18.97 -15.69
N ILE A 42 -0.26 17.74 -15.18
CA ILE A 42 -1.48 16.92 -15.11
C ILE A 42 -2.43 17.53 -14.07
N ASP A 43 -3.71 17.53 -14.42
CA ASP A 43 -4.79 17.97 -13.54
C ASP A 43 -4.71 17.30 -12.16
N MET A 44 -4.91 18.11 -11.10
CA MET A 44 -4.81 17.68 -9.71
C MET A 44 -5.76 16.53 -9.36
N GLN A 45 -6.95 16.45 -9.97
CA GLN A 45 -7.89 15.35 -9.74
C GLN A 45 -7.37 14.06 -10.36
N ILE A 46 -6.85 14.12 -11.59
CA ILE A 46 -6.24 12.96 -12.26
C ILE A 46 -5.02 12.49 -11.47
N LEU A 47 -4.16 13.41 -11.04
CA LEU A 47 -3.00 13.14 -10.20
C LEU A 47 -3.39 12.38 -8.92
N ALA A 48 -4.37 12.92 -8.19
CA ALA A 48 -4.84 12.33 -6.94
C ALA A 48 -5.53 10.97 -7.17
N GLY A 49 -6.27 10.81 -8.27
CA GLY A 49 -6.88 9.55 -8.68
C GLY A 49 -5.83 8.47 -8.97
N LEU A 50 -4.84 8.78 -9.81
CA LEU A 50 -3.75 7.89 -10.16
C LEU A 50 -2.92 7.48 -8.93
N PHE A 51 -2.60 8.45 -8.07
CA PHE A 51 -1.85 8.18 -6.84
C PHE A 51 -2.64 7.30 -5.86
N SER A 52 -3.95 7.53 -5.74
CA SER A 52 -4.82 6.70 -4.90
C SER A 52 -4.95 5.27 -5.43
N SER A 53 -5.09 5.10 -6.75
CA SER A 53 -5.07 3.76 -7.39
C SER A 53 -3.74 3.04 -7.17
N TYR A 54 -2.62 3.76 -7.30
CA TYR A 54 -1.30 3.23 -7.03
C TYR A 54 -1.18 2.72 -5.58
N LEU A 55 -1.60 3.53 -4.60
CA LEU A 55 -1.57 3.14 -3.19
C LEU A 55 -2.45 1.92 -2.90
N ALA A 56 -3.67 1.87 -3.46
CA ALA A 56 -4.55 0.72 -3.32
C ALA A 56 -3.89 -0.57 -3.83
N LEU A 57 -3.31 -0.54 -5.05
CA LEU A 57 -2.59 -1.68 -5.62
C LEU A 57 -1.36 -2.07 -4.80
N ALA A 58 -0.56 -1.08 -4.39
CA ALA A 58 0.65 -1.30 -3.60
C ALA A 58 0.32 -1.96 -2.26
N ILE A 59 -0.76 -1.54 -1.60
CA ILE A 59 -1.26 -2.14 -0.37
C ILE A 59 -1.74 -3.58 -0.62
N SER A 60 -2.51 -3.83 -1.68
CA SER A 60 -2.94 -5.19 -2.03
C SER A 60 -1.76 -6.13 -2.26
N ILE A 61 -0.75 -5.71 -3.02
CA ILE A 61 0.48 -6.48 -3.24
C ILE A 61 1.18 -6.77 -1.92
N LEU A 62 1.36 -5.75 -1.09
CA LEU A 62 2.05 -5.88 0.19
C LEU A 62 1.29 -6.81 1.14
N MET A 63 -0.03 -6.78 1.11
CA MET A 63 -0.89 -7.74 1.81
C MET A 63 -0.74 -9.17 1.31
N THR A 64 -0.64 -9.39 0.00
CA THR A 64 -0.45 -10.73 -0.58
C THR A 64 0.91 -11.31 -0.17
N PHE A 65 1.99 -10.54 -0.29
CA PHE A 65 3.34 -11.03 0.01
C PHE A 65 3.66 -11.11 1.50
N HIS A 66 3.04 -10.26 2.34
CA HIS A 66 3.27 -10.23 3.78
C HIS A 66 2.06 -10.73 4.60
N GLN A 67 1.20 -11.56 4.00
CA GLN A 67 -0.06 -11.99 4.63
C GLN A 67 0.16 -12.62 6.02
N GLU A 68 1.09 -13.57 6.12
CA GLU A 68 1.37 -14.26 7.38
C GLU A 68 1.93 -13.30 8.45
N LEU A 69 2.77 -12.36 8.02
CA LEU A 69 3.34 -11.35 8.90
C LEU A 69 2.23 -10.42 9.44
N LEU A 70 1.42 -9.88 8.55
CA LEU A 70 0.33 -8.97 8.90
C LEU A 70 -0.70 -9.64 9.81
N GLN A 71 -0.95 -10.94 9.65
CA GLN A 71 -1.78 -11.70 10.58
C GLN A 71 -1.11 -11.87 11.95
N LYS A 72 0.16 -12.26 11.99
CA LYS A 72 0.92 -12.45 13.25
C LYS A 72 1.00 -11.17 14.09
N PHE A 73 1.05 -10.00 13.46
CA PHE A 73 1.09 -8.70 14.14
C PHE A 73 -0.28 -8.02 14.29
N GLY A 74 -1.37 -8.65 13.84
CA GLY A 74 -2.71 -8.04 13.88
C GLY A 74 -2.87 -6.80 12.99
N LEU A 75 -1.94 -6.58 12.06
CA LEU A 75 -1.93 -5.43 11.16
C LEU A 75 -2.81 -5.63 9.91
N ARG A 76 -3.19 -6.87 9.60
CA ARG A 76 -3.97 -7.21 8.39
C ARG A 76 -5.22 -6.34 8.23
N LYS A 77 -6.01 -6.17 9.30
CA LYS A 77 -7.24 -5.37 9.28
C LYS A 77 -6.97 -3.90 8.91
N TYR A 78 -5.86 -3.33 9.36
CA TYR A 78 -5.51 -1.95 9.04
C TYR A 78 -5.15 -1.80 7.57
N PHE A 79 -4.37 -2.75 7.02
CA PHE A 79 -4.02 -2.76 5.60
C PHE A 79 -5.26 -3.00 4.71
N ASP A 80 -6.18 -3.88 5.10
CA ASP A 80 -7.45 -4.08 4.38
C ASP A 80 -8.26 -2.78 4.32
N ILE A 81 -8.42 -2.09 5.46
CA ILE A 81 -9.17 -0.83 5.53
C ILE A 81 -8.49 0.26 4.68
N LEU A 82 -7.17 0.38 4.79
CA LEU A 82 -6.38 1.34 4.00
C LEU A 82 -6.52 1.08 2.50
N GLY A 83 -6.41 -0.18 2.06
CA GLY A 83 -6.55 -0.55 0.65
C GLY A 83 -7.93 -0.21 0.10
N ILE A 84 -9.00 -0.55 0.83
CA ILE A 84 -10.38 -0.22 0.44
C ILE A 84 -10.58 1.30 0.41
N PHE A 85 -10.06 2.03 1.41
CA PHE A 85 -10.17 3.48 1.49
C PHE A 85 -9.55 4.16 0.26
N PHE A 86 -8.32 3.81 -0.11
CA PHE A 86 -7.67 4.39 -1.29
C PHE A 86 -8.36 3.98 -2.59
N LEU A 87 -8.91 2.77 -2.67
CA LEU A 87 -9.70 2.34 -3.82
C LEU A 87 -10.97 3.20 -3.99
N LEU A 88 -11.70 3.44 -2.90
CA LEU A 88 -12.90 4.28 -2.92
C LEU A 88 -12.59 5.73 -3.31
N ILE A 89 -11.49 6.30 -2.79
CA ILE A 89 -11.04 7.64 -3.19
C ILE A 89 -10.71 7.68 -4.68
N ALA A 90 -9.98 6.67 -5.19
CA ALA A 90 -9.66 6.61 -6.62
C ALA A 90 -10.94 6.58 -7.47
N ILE A 91 -11.90 5.74 -7.11
CA ILE A 91 -13.20 5.64 -7.81
C ILE A 91 -13.93 6.98 -7.75
N ALA A 92 -13.98 7.63 -6.59
CA ALA A 92 -14.66 8.91 -6.42
C ALA A 92 -14.03 10.01 -7.29
N LEU A 93 -12.70 10.14 -7.27
CA LEU A 93 -11.98 11.15 -8.05
C LEU A 93 -12.11 10.93 -9.56
N PHE A 94 -12.03 9.68 -10.03
CA PHE A 94 -12.27 9.40 -11.44
C PHE A 94 -13.73 9.61 -11.84
N SER A 95 -14.67 9.24 -10.98
CA SER A 95 -16.09 9.44 -11.25
C SER A 95 -16.42 10.92 -11.36
N GLU A 96 -15.90 11.76 -10.45
CA GLU A 96 -16.05 13.21 -10.51
C GLU A 96 -15.43 13.80 -11.79
N HIS A 97 -14.23 13.35 -12.16
CA HIS A 97 -13.56 13.84 -13.36
C HIS A 97 -14.26 13.47 -14.68
N PHE A 98 -14.86 12.28 -14.78
CA PHE A 98 -15.51 11.82 -16.02
C PHE A 98 -17.01 12.13 -16.10
N LEU A 99 -17.68 12.42 -14.98
CA LEU A 99 -19.11 12.78 -14.94
C LEU A 99 -19.36 14.31 -14.98
N THR A 100 -18.31 15.12 -14.83
CA THR A 100 -18.36 16.59 -14.91
C THR A 100 -17.78 17.06 -16.24
#